data_AF-A0A8A2VK49-F1
#
_entry.id   AF-A0A8A2VK49-F1
#
_cell.length_a   1.000
_cell.length_b   1.000
_cell.length_c   1.000
_cell.angle_alpha   90.00
_cell.angle_beta   90.00
_cell.angle_gamma   90.00
#
_symmetry.space_group_name_H-M   'P 1'
#
loop_
_entity.id
_entity.type
_entity.pdbx_description
1 polymer ?
#
loop_
_entity_poly.entity_id
_entity_poly.type
_entity_poly.pdbx_seq_one_letter_code
_entity_poly.pdbx_strand_id
1 'polypeptide(L)'
;MALPVSVDDWPETDRWWDAFTGERQMILAADQVRRVDEAWKQRHWESVDQFWDGFKADHELHSTDQFTQRLDQGSKSTAWEEIDSFWASYVEDHQSELAELQRLLGTVSDMWEDGASPFDDDPLTADWRSQSSFEGPLRRTVDEEDWSHWLAHLLWQSAGAFPAALLGTPDQAPERVRREVVFHGERSNRRVDILVEYAGTAVSIEVKTGDEQYGKTPHTAELVERHDDRDWSHELLIQRSKHSQLQYTFGDELVQPIDERSVIQAGDSPEVTVRFWQDVSRVLRRLLSEGQESDSHWQASAYLFVTLIEQRLLGFHPVSDLCTAEAGDRIAGMDLHQLTAVDPTAQIKYLRRVLTEEDTHE
;
A
#
# COMPACT_ATOMS: atom_id res chain seq x y z
N MET A 1 -4.12 -28.08 -30.24
CA MET A 1 -5.46 -28.63 -30.55
C MET A 1 -6.35 -28.29 -29.37
N ALA A 2 -7.23 -27.30 -29.53
CA ALA A 2 -8.15 -26.89 -28.48
C ALA A 2 -9.33 -27.88 -28.43
N LEU A 3 -9.67 -28.37 -27.23
CA LEU A 3 -10.89 -29.14 -27.02
C LEU A 3 -12.10 -28.18 -27.08
N PRO A 4 -13.22 -28.60 -27.71
CA PRO A 4 -14.42 -27.78 -27.75
C PRO A 4 -15.06 -27.75 -26.36
N VAL A 5 -15.25 -26.55 -25.81
CA VAL A 5 -16.06 -26.34 -24.59
C VAL A 5 -17.49 -26.75 -24.91
N SER A 6 -18.05 -27.63 -24.09
CA SER A 6 -19.41 -28.14 -24.27
C SER A 6 -20.39 -27.17 -23.62
N VAL A 7 -21.61 -27.07 -24.17
CA VAL A 7 -22.73 -26.34 -23.56
C VAL A 7 -23.08 -26.90 -22.15
N ASP A 8 -22.61 -28.11 -21.85
CA ASP A 8 -22.77 -28.78 -20.55
C ASP A 8 -21.79 -28.30 -19.45
N ASP A 9 -20.83 -27.41 -19.75
CA ASP A 9 -19.87 -26.87 -18.77
C ASP A 9 -20.43 -25.65 -17.98
N TRP A 10 -21.61 -25.17 -18.36
CA TRP A 10 -22.28 -24.03 -17.73
C TRP A 10 -22.73 -24.17 -16.26
N PRO A 11 -23.14 -25.36 -15.78
CA PRO A 11 -23.54 -25.55 -14.39
C PRO A 11 -22.41 -25.34 -13.37
N GLU A 12 -21.14 -25.45 -13.78
CA GLU A 12 -19.99 -25.19 -12.90
C GLU A 12 -19.68 -23.70 -12.78
N THR A 13 -19.95 -22.93 -13.84
CA THR A 13 -19.78 -21.46 -13.82
C THR A 13 -20.89 -20.78 -13.01
N ASP A 14 -22.11 -21.30 -13.04
CA ASP A 14 -23.23 -20.82 -12.21
C ASP A 14 -22.95 -20.99 -10.71
N ARG A 15 -22.35 -22.11 -10.29
CA ARG A 15 -21.97 -22.31 -8.87
C ARG A 15 -20.90 -21.34 -8.40
N TRP A 16 -19.98 -20.97 -9.29
CA TRP A 16 -18.95 -19.98 -9.00
C TRP A 16 -19.56 -18.56 -8.91
N TRP A 17 -20.50 -18.23 -9.80
CA TRP A 17 -21.22 -16.95 -9.78
C TRP A 17 -22.15 -16.80 -8.57
N ASP A 18 -22.83 -17.88 -8.17
CA ASP A 18 -23.65 -17.93 -6.96
C ASP A 18 -22.80 -17.79 -5.69
N ALA A 19 -21.60 -18.39 -5.66
CA ALA A 19 -20.65 -18.21 -4.55
C ALA A 19 -20.13 -16.76 -4.48
N PHE A 20 -19.78 -16.18 -5.63
CA PHE A 20 -19.30 -14.80 -5.76
C PHE A 20 -20.36 -13.77 -5.32
N THR A 21 -21.62 -13.96 -5.72
CA THR A 21 -22.73 -13.09 -5.31
C THR A 21 -23.14 -13.31 -3.85
N GLY A 22 -23.06 -14.55 -3.34
CA GLY A 22 -23.29 -14.88 -1.93
C GLY A 22 -22.28 -14.23 -0.99
N GLU A 23 -20.99 -14.19 -1.36
CA GLU A 23 -19.94 -13.54 -0.57
C GLU A 23 -20.06 -12.01 -0.57
N ARG A 24 -20.47 -11.39 -1.68
CA ARG A 24 -20.70 -9.94 -1.74
C ARG A 24 -21.96 -9.47 -1.01
N GLN A 25 -23.01 -10.29 -0.94
CA GLN A 25 -24.20 -9.96 -0.13
C GLN A 25 -23.89 -9.90 1.37
N MET A 26 -22.89 -10.64 1.86
CA MET A 26 -22.41 -10.54 3.26
C MET A 26 -21.65 -9.24 3.57
N ILE A 27 -21.11 -8.56 2.55
CA ILE A 27 -20.28 -7.36 2.71
C ILE A 27 -21.14 -6.08 2.85
N LEU A 28 -22.41 -6.10 2.42
CA LEU A 28 -23.27 -4.91 2.36
C LEU A 28 -24.12 -4.64 3.61
N ALA A 29 -24.11 -5.52 4.62
CA ALA A 29 -24.83 -5.26 5.86
C ALA A 29 -23.99 -4.40 6.84
N ALA A 30 -24.42 -3.15 7.06
CA ALA A 30 -23.81 -2.24 8.03
C ALA A 30 -23.73 -2.87 9.44
N ASP A 31 -22.68 -2.54 10.21
CA ASP A 31 -22.38 -3.13 11.53
C ASP A 31 -23.53 -3.00 12.55
N GLN A 32 -24.48 -2.08 12.32
CA GLN A 32 -25.71 -1.91 13.11
C GLN A 32 -26.74 -3.03 12.90
N VAL A 33 -26.77 -3.68 11.73
CA VAL A 33 -27.65 -4.83 11.43
C VAL A 33 -27.12 -6.10 12.11
N ARG A 34 -25.81 -6.20 12.32
CA ARG A 34 -25.16 -7.36 12.95
C ARG A 34 -25.43 -7.48 14.46
N ARG A 35 -25.81 -6.38 15.14
CA ARG A 35 -25.99 -6.34 16.60
C ARG A 35 -27.45 -6.48 17.08
N VAL A 36 -28.36 -6.80 16.18
CA VAL A 36 -29.77 -6.95 16.55
C VAL A 36 -29.99 -8.28 17.27
N ASP A 37 -30.64 -8.22 18.43
CA ASP A 37 -30.93 -9.37 19.30
C ASP A 37 -31.73 -10.46 18.55
N GLU A 38 -31.36 -11.74 18.73
CA GLU A 38 -32.01 -12.90 18.10
C GLU A 38 -33.51 -13.00 18.45
N ALA A 39 -33.91 -12.55 19.64
CA ALA A 39 -35.33 -12.49 20.03
C ALA A 39 -36.09 -11.38 19.29
N TRP A 40 -35.40 -10.31 18.87
CA TRP A 40 -35.97 -9.28 18.00
C TRP A 40 -36.07 -9.79 16.57
N LYS A 41 -35.03 -10.48 16.07
CA LYS A 41 -35.01 -11.08 14.73
C LYS A 41 -36.17 -12.06 14.54
N GLN A 42 -36.42 -12.96 15.49
CA GLN A 42 -37.55 -13.89 15.39
C GLN A 42 -38.93 -13.21 15.38
N ARG A 43 -39.09 -12.07 16.07
CA ARG A 43 -40.38 -11.36 16.13
C ARG A 43 -40.68 -10.49 14.91
N HIS A 44 -39.64 -10.02 14.23
CA HIS A 44 -39.78 -9.03 13.16
C HIS A 44 -39.32 -9.57 11.81
N TRP A 45 -38.97 -10.86 11.72
CA TRP A 45 -38.52 -11.48 10.47
C TRP A 45 -39.57 -11.37 9.35
N GLU A 46 -40.85 -11.55 9.64
CA GLU A 46 -41.92 -11.35 8.64
C GLU A 46 -42.03 -9.89 8.16
N SER A 47 -41.72 -8.91 9.02
CA SER A 47 -41.67 -7.49 8.63
C SER A 47 -40.39 -7.13 7.88
N VAL A 48 -39.28 -7.80 8.18
CA VAL A 48 -38.02 -7.69 7.43
C VAL A 48 -38.17 -8.36 6.07
N ASP A 49 -38.83 -9.52 5.97
CA ASP A 49 -39.16 -10.17 4.71
C ASP A 49 -40.14 -9.34 3.90
N GLN A 50 -41.18 -8.74 4.50
CA GLN A 50 -42.05 -7.78 3.80
C GLN A 50 -41.31 -6.51 3.36
N PHE A 51 -40.41 -5.99 4.18
CA PHE A 51 -39.58 -4.84 3.82
C PHE A 51 -38.57 -5.22 2.74
N TRP A 52 -38.01 -6.42 2.78
CA TRP A 52 -37.03 -6.93 1.82
C TRP A 52 -37.69 -7.35 0.51
N ASP A 53 -38.91 -7.86 0.54
CA ASP A 53 -39.73 -8.16 -0.64
C ASP A 53 -40.33 -6.87 -1.21
N GLY A 54 -40.64 -5.88 -0.39
CA GLY A 54 -40.95 -4.51 -0.83
C GLY A 54 -39.73 -3.81 -1.42
N PHE A 55 -38.55 -3.99 -0.83
CA PHE A 55 -37.27 -3.49 -1.33
C PHE A 55 -36.88 -4.20 -2.63
N LYS A 56 -37.05 -5.52 -2.75
CA LYS A 56 -36.89 -6.26 -4.02
C LYS A 56 -37.92 -5.82 -5.04
N ALA A 57 -39.19 -5.66 -4.68
CA ALA A 57 -40.21 -5.21 -5.62
C ALA A 57 -39.95 -3.77 -6.11
N ASP A 58 -39.47 -2.88 -5.24
CA ASP A 58 -39.14 -1.50 -5.59
C ASP A 58 -37.75 -1.35 -6.24
N HIS A 59 -36.76 -2.21 -5.95
CA HIS A 59 -35.40 -2.17 -6.53
C HIS A 59 -35.17 -3.13 -7.71
N GLU A 60 -35.94 -4.20 -7.88
CA GLU A 60 -35.95 -4.97 -9.14
C GLU A 60 -36.59 -4.14 -10.27
N LEU A 61 -37.46 -3.17 -9.93
CA LEU A 61 -38.03 -2.21 -10.87
C LEU A 61 -37.20 -0.93 -11.07
N HIS A 62 -36.23 -0.62 -10.20
CA HIS A 62 -35.46 0.64 -10.27
C HIS A 62 -33.92 0.51 -10.27
N SER A 63 -33.35 -0.69 -10.15
CA SER A 63 -31.90 -0.90 -10.21
C SER A 63 -31.45 -1.89 -11.29
N THR A 64 -32.33 -2.22 -12.24
CA THR A 64 -31.85 -2.46 -13.61
C THR A 64 -32.11 -1.19 -14.39
N ASP A 65 -31.04 -0.46 -14.67
CA ASP A 65 -31.08 0.72 -15.53
C ASP A 65 -31.83 0.37 -16.82
N GLN A 66 -32.55 1.33 -17.42
CA GLN A 66 -33.26 1.09 -18.71
C GLN A 66 -32.29 0.63 -19.82
N PHE A 67 -30.97 0.78 -19.60
CA PHE A 67 -29.90 0.19 -20.38
C PHE A 67 -29.81 -1.35 -20.28
N THR A 68 -29.96 -1.93 -19.10
CA THR A 68 -29.75 -3.38 -18.87
C THR A 68 -30.96 -4.21 -19.33
N GLN A 69 -32.19 -3.69 -19.20
CA GLN A 69 -33.41 -4.35 -19.69
C GLN A 69 -33.61 -4.24 -21.21
N ARG A 70 -32.87 -3.35 -21.88
CA ARG A 70 -32.86 -3.22 -23.35
C ARG A 70 -31.76 -4.02 -24.05
N LEU A 71 -30.96 -4.79 -23.33
CA LEU A 71 -30.03 -5.75 -23.94
C LEU A 71 -30.81 -6.95 -24.49
N ASP A 72 -31.48 -6.71 -25.62
CA ASP A 72 -31.93 -7.71 -26.58
C ASP A 72 -30.81 -8.74 -26.82
N GLN A 73 -31.14 -9.99 -27.11
CA GLN A 73 -30.10 -11.03 -27.26
C GLN A 73 -29.08 -10.70 -28.37
N GLY A 74 -29.45 -9.88 -29.36
CA GLY A 74 -28.51 -9.31 -30.34
C GLY A 74 -27.64 -8.15 -29.79
N SER A 75 -28.14 -7.42 -28.79
CA SER A 75 -27.43 -6.34 -28.10
C SER A 75 -26.38 -6.86 -27.11
N LYS A 76 -26.56 -8.08 -26.57
CA LYS A 76 -25.54 -8.73 -25.72
C LYS A 76 -24.26 -9.08 -26.48
N SER A 77 -24.33 -9.59 -27.72
CA SER A 77 -23.10 -9.87 -28.49
C SER A 77 -22.39 -8.57 -28.85
N THR A 78 -23.14 -7.53 -29.20
CA THR A 78 -22.59 -6.21 -29.52
C THR A 78 -21.93 -5.57 -28.28
N ALA A 79 -22.54 -5.70 -27.10
CA ALA A 79 -21.95 -5.23 -25.83
C ALA A 79 -20.67 -6.01 -25.45
N TRP A 80 -20.62 -7.32 -25.71
CA TRP A 80 -19.40 -8.11 -25.52
C TRP A 80 -18.31 -7.73 -26.52
N GLU A 81 -18.66 -7.49 -27.79
CA GLU A 81 -17.72 -6.99 -28.79
C GLU A 81 -17.18 -5.60 -28.43
N GLU A 82 -18.02 -4.72 -27.86
CA GLU A 82 -17.59 -3.41 -27.34
C GLU A 82 -16.64 -3.55 -26.13
N ILE A 83 -16.94 -4.46 -25.21
CA ILE A 83 -16.07 -4.77 -24.07
C ILE A 83 -14.74 -5.38 -24.55
N ASP A 84 -14.78 -6.35 -25.46
CA ASP A 84 -13.58 -6.97 -26.04
C ASP A 84 -12.75 -5.96 -26.83
N SER A 85 -13.39 -5.07 -27.59
CA SER A 85 -12.70 -3.98 -28.30
C SER A 85 -12.11 -2.96 -27.33
N PHE A 86 -12.80 -2.64 -26.23
CA PHE A 86 -12.27 -1.81 -25.16
C PHE A 86 -11.04 -2.47 -24.52
N TRP A 87 -11.11 -3.76 -24.19
CA TRP A 87 -9.96 -4.50 -23.63
C TRP A 87 -8.80 -4.61 -24.60
N ALA A 88 -9.06 -4.87 -25.88
CA ALA A 88 -8.03 -4.90 -26.91
C ALA A 88 -7.33 -3.54 -27.04
N SER A 89 -8.09 -2.44 -27.04
CA SER A 89 -7.55 -1.08 -27.08
C SER A 89 -6.78 -0.75 -25.79
N TYR A 90 -7.33 -1.13 -24.63
CA TYR A 90 -6.68 -0.94 -23.34
C TYR A 90 -5.35 -1.69 -23.26
N VAL A 91 -5.31 -2.94 -23.70
CA VAL A 91 -4.07 -3.74 -23.75
C VAL A 91 -3.08 -3.13 -24.72
N GLU A 92 -3.52 -2.71 -25.91
CA GLU A 92 -2.66 -2.03 -26.90
C GLU A 92 -2.07 -0.73 -26.35
N ASP A 93 -2.88 0.07 -25.65
CA ASP A 93 -2.47 1.35 -25.04
C ASP A 93 -1.45 1.15 -23.91
N HIS A 94 -1.55 0.06 -23.14
CA HIS A 94 -0.66 -0.23 -22.00
C HIS A 94 0.47 -1.20 -22.33
N GLN A 95 0.51 -1.76 -23.55
CA GLN A 95 1.52 -2.76 -23.94
C GLN A 95 2.94 -2.19 -23.84
N SER A 96 3.12 -0.92 -24.23
CA SER A 96 4.43 -0.26 -24.11
C SER A 96 4.87 -0.07 -22.66
N GLU A 97 3.94 0.20 -21.76
CA GLU A 97 4.22 0.37 -20.32
C GLU A 97 4.55 -0.96 -19.67
N LEU A 98 3.80 -2.02 -19.99
CA LEU A 98 4.09 -3.38 -19.50
C LEU A 98 5.45 -3.88 -19.99
N ALA A 99 5.77 -3.66 -21.27
CA ALA A 99 7.07 -4.01 -21.83
C ALA A 99 8.21 -3.20 -21.18
N GLU A 100 7.97 -1.91 -20.89
CA GLU A 100 8.94 -1.11 -20.14
C GLU A 100 9.11 -1.61 -18.69
N LEU A 101 8.02 -1.88 -17.98
CA LEU A 101 8.04 -2.37 -16.62
C LEU A 101 8.83 -3.68 -16.53
N GLN A 102 8.58 -4.61 -17.44
CA GLN A 102 9.30 -5.87 -17.53
C GLN A 102 10.80 -5.65 -17.78
N ARG A 103 11.16 -4.76 -18.71
CA ARG A 103 12.57 -4.41 -18.97
C ARG A 103 13.24 -3.82 -17.74
N LEU A 104 12.56 -2.92 -17.02
CA LEU A 104 13.07 -2.29 -15.81
C LEU A 104 13.25 -3.30 -14.67
N LEU A 105 12.29 -4.20 -14.47
CA LEU A 105 12.40 -5.27 -13.49
C LEU A 105 13.58 -6.18 -13.81
N GLY A 106 13.76 -6.59 -15.07
CA GLY A 106 14.94 -7.34 -15.49
C GLY A 106 16.25 -6.60 -15.19
N THR A 107 16.31 -5.30 -15.49
CA THR A 107 17.50 -4.48 -15.19
C THR A 107 17.78 -4.38 -13.69
N VAL A 108 16.75 -4.24 -12.87
CA VAL A 108 16.88 -4.18 -11.40
C VAL A 108 17.30 -5.54 -10.85
N SER A 109 16.77 -6.64 -11.37
CA SER A 109 17.21 -8.00 -11.01
C SER A 109 18.68 -8.23 -11.36
N ASP A 110 19.13 -7.83 -12.56
CA ASP A 110 20.55 -7.93 -12.95
C ASP A 110 21.45 -7.12 -12.00
N MET A 111 21.05 -5.88 -11.67
CA MET A 111 21.76 -5.02 -10.71
C MET A 111 21.81 -5.64 -9.31
N TRP A 112 20.75 -6.34 -8.92
CA TRP A 112 20.67 -7.02 -7.63
C TRP A 112 21.62 -8.22 -7.56
N GLU A 113 21.64 -9.05 -8.60
CA GLU A 113 22.53 -10.22 -8.74
C GLU A 113 24.02 -9.81 -8.76
N ASP A 114 24.35 -8.70 -9.43
CA ASP A 114 25.70 -8.15 -9.48
C ASP A 114 26.10 -7.37 -8.21
N GLY A 115 25.16 -7.11 -7.31
CA GLY A 115 25.34 -6.30 -6.11
C GLY A 115 26.06 -7.01 -4.96
N ALA A 116 26.25 -6.29 -3.85
CA ALA A 116 26.76 -6.82 -2.59
C ALA A 116 25.67 -7.41 -1.68
N SER A 117 24.43 -7.49 -2.19
CA SER A 117 23.30 -8.09 -1.48
C SER A 117 23.60 -9.56 -1.17
N PRO A 118 23.24 -10.07 0.03
CA PRO A 118 23.39 -11.49 0.35
C PRO A 118 22.26 -12.37 -0.25
N PHE A 119 21.33 -11.77 -1.01
CA PHE A 119 20.18 -12.44 -1.60
C PHE A 119 20.32 -12.52 -3.11
N ASP A 120 20.08 -13.72 -3.66
CA ASP A 120 20.21 -13.98 -5.09
C ASP A 120 19.09 -13.32 -5.93
N ASP A 121 17.92 -13.08 -5.33
CA ASP A 121 16.72 -12.59 -6.02
C ASP A 121 16.33 -11.17 -5.59
N ASP A 122 15.68 -10.42 -6.49
CA ASP A 122 15.07 -9.12 -6.18
C ASP A 122 13.87 -9.26 -5.22
N PRO A 123 13.64 -8.28 -4.31
CA PRO A 123 12.47 -8.25 -3.43
C PRO A 123 11.10 -8.40 -4.11
N LEU A 124 10.95 -7.98 -5.39
CA LEU A 124 9.72 -8.12 -6.18
C LEU A 124 9.59 -9.48 -6.87
N THR A 125 10.58 -10.36 -6.81
CA THR A 125 10.47 -11.71 -7.39
C THR A 125 9.45 -12.57 -6.62
N ALA A 126 9.31 -12.37 -5.30
CA ALA A 126 8.38 -13.13 -4.47
C ALA A 126 7.00 -12.45 -4.38
N ASP A 127 5.89 -13.18 -4.53
CA ASP A 127 4.53 -12.62 -4.33
C ASP A 127 4.00 -12.86 -2.91
N TRP A 128 3.75 -11.78 -2.16
CA TRP A 128 3.21 -11.80 -0.80
C TRP A 128 1.79 -11.19 -0.70
N ARG A 129 1.10 -10.98 -1.83
CA ARG A 129 -0.11 -10.14 -1.86
C ARG A 129 -1.40 -10.82 -1.39
N SER A 130 -1.71 -12.09 -1.64
CA SER A 130 -2.95 -12.67 -1.05
C SER A 130 -3.30 -14.15 -1.28
N GLN A 131 -2.59 -14.93 -2.11
CA GLN A 131 -3.05 -16.32 -2.41
C GLN A 131 -2.42 -17.42 -1.55
N SER A 132 -1.44 -17.07 -0.73
CA SER A 132 -0.80 -18.00 0.19
C SER A 132 -1.71 -18.23 1.42
N SER A 133 -2.16 -19.47 1.61
CA SER A 133 -2.68 -19.97 2.89
C SER A 133 -1.64 -19.91 4.02
N PHE A 134 -0.39 -19.56 3.70
CA PHE A 134 0.68 -19.26 4.64
C PHE A 134 0.80 -17.76 4.92
N GLU A 135 0.66 -17.48 6.21
CA GLU A 135 1.10 -16.33 6.97
C GLU A 135 2.34 -15.63 6.38
N GLY A 136 2.14 -14.39 5.95
CA GLY A 136 3.24 -13.43 5.87
C GLY A 136 3.71 -13.03 7.27
N PRO A 137 4.93 -12.47 7.40
CA PRO A 137 5.43 -11.96 8.69
C PRO A 137 4.50 -10.87 9.28
N LEU A 138 3.76 -10.17 8.41
CA LEU A 138 2.71 -9.24 8.80
C LEU A 138 1.33 -9.89 8.64
N ARG A 139 0.51 -9.78 9.69
CA ARG A 139 -0.87 -10.32 9.75
C ARG A 139 -1.74 -9.76 8.61
N ARG A 140 -2.85 -10.42 8.31
CA ARG A 140 -3.77 -9.98 7.22
C ARG A 140 -4.37 -8.60 7.45
N THR A 141 -4.51 -8.19 8.71
CA THR A 141 -4.88 -6.83 9.13
C THR A 141 -3.62 -6.18 9.70
N VAL A 142 -2.76 -5.64 8.84
CA VAL A 142 -1.58 -4.92 9.31
C VAL A 142 -2.05 -3.57 9.84
N ASP A 143 -1.92 -3.36 11.14
CA ASP A 143 -2.18 -2.06 11.74
C ASP A 143 -0.93 -1.17 11.60
N GLU A 144 -1.13 0.15 11.65
CA GLU A 144 -0.06 1.16 11.57
C GLU A 144 1.11 0.88 12.54
N GLU A 145 0.80 0.32 13.71
CA GLU A 145 1.76 -0.08 14.74
C GLU A 145 2.73 -1.19 14.29
N ASP A 146 2.30 -2.14 13.46
CA ASP A 146 3.19 -3.19 12.97
C ASP A 146 4.26 -2.61 12.02
N TRP A 147 3.89 -1.62 11.21
CA TRP A 147 4.82 -0.91 10.34
C TRP A 147 5.81 -0.05 11.14
N SER A 148 5.32 0.66 12.16
CA SER A 148 6.19 1.47 13.04
C SER A 148 7.17 0.58 13.81
N HIS A 149 6.71 -0.58 14.29
CA HIS A 149 7.52 -1.54 15.00
C HIS A 149 8.64 -2.12 14.16
N TRP A 150 8.35 -2.49 12.90
CA TRP A 150 9.37 -3.01 12.00
C TRP A 150 10.40 -1.94 11.64
N LEU A 151 9.96 -0.72 11.32
CA LEU A 151 10.87 0.39 11.04
C LEU A 151 11.77 0.68 12.26
N ALA A 152 11.20 0.75 13.46
CA ALA A 152 11.96 0.92 14.69
C ALA A 152 12.98 -0.20 14.93
N HIS A 153 12.63 -1.45 14.57
CA HIS A 153 13.57 -2.57 14.65
C HIS A 153 14.77 -2.39 13.72
N LEU A 154 14.54 -1.98 12.46
CA LEU A 154 15.62 -1.73 11.50
C LEU A 154 16.49 -0.53 11.89
N LEU A 155 15.89 0.54 12.42
CA LEU A 155 16.62 1.69 12.95
C LEU A 155 17.51 1.30 14.14
N TRP A 156 17.00 0.44 15.03
CA TRP A 156 17.74 -0.04 16.20
C TRP A 156 18.90 -0.97 15.86
N GLN A 157 18.71 -1.88 14.90
CA GLN A 157 19.71 -2.89 14.53
C GLN A 157 20.77 -2.37 13.56
N SER A 158 20.55 -1.19 12.97
CA SER A 158 21.48 -0.58 12.03
C SER A 158 22.79 -0.15 12.71
N ALA A 159 23.90 -0.29 11.99
CA ALA A 159 25.20 0.22 12.41
C ALA A 159 25.32 1.76 12.25
N GLY A 160 24.37 2.41 11.59
CA GLY A 160 24.30 3.86 11.40
C GLY A 160 23.92 4.29 9.98
N ALA A 161 24.26 3.48 8.97
CA ALA A 161 24.08 3.85 7.57
C ALA A 161 22.59 4.05 7.23
N PHE A 162 21.71 3.18 7.74
CA PHE A 162 20.27 3.31 7.52
C PHE A 162 19.63 4.58 8.09
N PRO A 163 19.71 4.88 9.40
CA PRO A 163 19.16 6.12 9.94
C PRO A 163 19.86 7.36 9.35
N ALA A 164 21.16 7.31 9.06
CA ALA A 164 21.84 8.44 8.41
C ALA A 164 21.30 8.71 7.01
N ALA A 165 21.18 7.68 6.17
CA ALA A 165 20.64 7.80 4.82
C ALA A 165 19.15 8.18 4.81
N LEU A 166 18.36 7.59 5.71
CA LEU A 166 16.93 7.86 5.77
C LEU A 166 16.66 9.22 6.42
N LEU A 167 17.17 9.48 7.61
CA LEU A 167 16.77 10.60 8.47
C LEU A 167 17.77 11.78 8.47
N GLY A 168 18.95 11.63 7.85
CA GLY A 168 20.01 12.64 7.91
C GLY A 168 20.72 12.70 9.26
N THR A 169 20.60 11.65 10.08
CA THR A 169 21.25 11.57 11.38
C THR A 169 22.75 11.24 11.25
N PRO A 170 23.53 11.33 12.35
CA PRO A 170 24.92 10.89 12.32
C PRO A 170 25.06 9.43 11.85
N ASP A 171 26.07 9.16 11.02
CA ASP A 171 26.43 7.82 10.53
C ASP A 171 27.09 6.98 11.64
N GLN A 172 26.27 6.60 12.62
CA GLN A 172 26.59 5.72 13.74
C GLN A 172 25.31 5.11 14.29
N ALA A 173 25.43 3.99 14.99
CA ALA A 173 24.30 3.34 15.64
C ALA A 173 23.60 4.31 16.63
N PRO A 174 22.26 4.39 16.63
CA PRO A 174 21.52 5.13 17.65
C PRO A 174 21.84 4.63 19.05
N GLU A 175 21.88 5.53 20.03
CA GLU A 175 22.02 5.11 21.43
C GLU A 175 20.79 4.36 21.92
N ARG A 176 19.62 4.82 21.45
CA ARG A 176 18.31 4.24 21.77
C ARG A 176 17.35 4.43 20.61
N VAL A 177 16.52 3.41 20.39
CA VAL A 177 15.29 3.54 19.64
C VAL A 177 14.14 3.13 20.55
N ARG A 178 13.17 4.02 20.73
CA ARG A 178 12.00 3.81 21.59
C ARG A 178 10.75 3.84 20.74
N ARG A 179 9.75 3.07 21.18
CA ARG A 179 8.46 2.96 20.49
C ARG A 179 7.35 3.41 21.41
N GLU A 180 6.29 3.97 20.84
CA GLU A 180 5.02 4.23 21.52
C GLU A 180 5.18 5.08 22.80
N VAL A 181 6.02 6.12 22.74
CA VAL A 181 6.39 6.93 23.90
C VAL A 181 5.33 7.99 24.17
N VAL A 182 4.75 7.97 25.37
CA VAL A 182 3.71 8.92 25.78
C VAL A 182 4.32 10.15 26.42
N PHE A 183 3.95 11.32 25.91
CA PHE A 183 4.25 12.64 26.46
C PHE A 183 2.99 13.28 27.03
N HIS A 184 3.12 13.87 28.22
CA HIS A 184 2.01 14.44 28.96
C HIS A 184 1.93 15.95 28.72
N GLY A 185 0.85 16.40 28.08
CA GLY A 185 0.55 17.82 27.89
C GLY A 185 -0.52 18.31 28.86
N GLU A 186 -0.59 19.62 29.07
CA GLU A 186 -1.62 20.24 29.93
C GLU A 186 -3.05 19.97 29.45
N ARG A 187 -3.26 19.89 28.12
CA ARG A 187 -4.58 19.71 27.49
C ARG A 187 -4.83 18.29 27.01
N SER A 188 -3.80 17.60 26.56
CA SER A 188 -3.90 16.22 26.09
C SER A 188 -2.54 15.54 26.10
N ASN A 189 -2.55 14.23 26.33
CA ASN A 189 -1.38 13.39 26.10
C ASN A 189 -1.22 13.12 24.60
N ARG A 190 0.02 12.94 24.16
CA ARG A 190 0.36 12.44 22.84
C ARG A 190 1.28 11.25 22.96
N ARG A 191 1.20 10.35 21.98
CA ARG A 191 2.07 9.19 21.86
C ARG A 191 2.82 9.36 20.55
N VAL A 192 4.14 9.24 20.61
CA VAL A 192 5.01 9.22 19.44
C VAL A 192 5.27 7.77 19.07
N ASP A 193 5.14 7.44 17.79
CA ASP A 193 5.33 6.06 17.32
C ASP A 193 6.79 5.61 17.46
N ILE A 194 7.76 6.43 17.05
CA ILE A 194 9.20 6.12 17.15
C ILE A 194 10.02 7.34 17.60
N LEU A 195 10.95 7.12 18.54
CA LEU A 195 12.03 8.06 18.86
C LEU A 195 13.38 7.40 18.56
N VAL A 196 14.26 8.10 17.86
CA VAL A 196 15.65 7.71 17.59
C VAL A 196 16.57 8.70 18.30
N GLU A 197 17.33 8.25 19.30
CA GLU A 197 18.09 9.13 20.19
C GLU A 197 19.61 8.95 20.01
N TYR A 198 20.32 10.08 19.99
CA TYR A 198 21.78 10.18 20.04
C TYR A 198 22.20 11.11 21.20
N ALA A 199 23.52 11.24 21.42
CA ALA A 199 24.08 12.01 22.54
C ALA A 199 23.62 13.48 22.62
N GLY A 200 23.28 14.12 21.49
CA GLY A 200 22.88 15.53 21.45
C GLY A 200 21.76 15.88 20.46
N THR A 201 21.32 14.91 19.67
CA THR A 201 20.24 15.08 18.69
C THR A 201 19.29 13.88 18.80
N ALA A 202 18.04 14.07 18.40
CA ALA A 202 17.07 13.00 18.33
C ALA A 202 16.05 13.26 17.22
N VAL A 203 15.45 12.18 16.73
CA VAL A 203 14.40 12.23 15.72
C VAL A 203 13.12 11.63 16.29
N SER A 204 12.00 12.33 16.14
CA SER A 204 10.68 11.76 16.39
C SER A 204 9.99 11.44 15.07
N ILE A 205 9.46 10.23 14.93
CA ILE A 205 8.78 9.79 13.70
C ILE A 205 7.34 9.43 14.04
N GLU A 206 6.41 10.10 13.39
CA GLU A 206 5.00 9.72 13.33
C GLU A 206 4.78 8.91 12.05
N VAL A 207 4.20 7.73 12.16
CA VAL A 207 3.93 6.82 11.05
C VAL A 207 2.45 6.87 10.71
N LYS A 208 2.11 6.99 9.42
CA LYS A 208 0.72 6.92 8.95
C LYS A 208 0.61 6.03 7.72
N THR A 209 -0.11 4.92 7.84
CA THR A 209 -0.39 4.00 6.71
C THR A 209 -1.85 3.95 6.33
N GLY A 210 -2.76 4.35 7.22
CA GLY A 210 -4.20 4.34 6.96
C GLY A 210 -4.99 5.48 7.60
N ASP A 211 -4.59 5.97 8.78
CA ASP A 211 -5.24 7.13 9.40
C ASP A 211 -4.80 8.43 8.72
N GLU A 212 -5.77 9.33 8.53
CA GLU A 212 -5.60 10.62 7.84
C GLU A 212 -5.67 11.81 8.82
N GLN A 213 -5.65 11.55 10.12
CA GLN A 213 -5.67 12.57 11.17
C GLN A 213 -4.31 13.26 11.40
N TYR A 214 -3.72 13.83 10.34
CA TYR A 214 -2.39 14.45 10.38
C TYR A 214 -2.30 15.70 11.28
N GLY A 215 -3.43 16.39 11.52
CA GLY A 215 -3.44 17.66 12.25
C GLY A 215 -2.93 17.60 13.70
N LYS A 216 -2.68 16.40 14.25
CA LYS A 216 -2.11 16.24 15.59
C LYS A 216 -0.58 16.23 15.60
N THR A 217 0.07 16.03 14.46
CA THR A 217 1.52 15.80 14.37
C THR A 217 2.35 16.99 14.89
N PRO A 218 2.06 18.27 14.53
CA PRO A 218 2.84 19.41 15.06
C PRO A 218 2.75 19.57 16.58
N HIS A 219 1.57 19.31 17.15
CA HIS A 219 1.40 19.31 18.61
C HIS A 219 2.21 18.18 19.26
N THR A 220 2.30 17.01 18.63
CA THR A 220 3.13 15.92 19.13
C THR A 220 4.61 16.33 19.16
N ALA A 221 5.11 16.95 18.08
CA ALA A 221 6.47 17.49 18.01
C ALA A 221 6.75 18.52 19.12
N GLU A 222 5.85 19.48 19.30
CA GLU A 222 5.96 20.48 20.37
C GLU A 222 6.04 19.85 21.77
N LEU A 223 5.26 18.80 22.04
CA LEU A 223 5.33 18.11 23.33
C LEU A 223 6.65 17.38 23.53
N VAL A 224 7.26 16.84 22.48
CA VAL A 224 8.56 16.16 22.56
C VAL A 224 9.64 17.14 23.02
N GLU A 225 9.77 18.29 22.34
CA GLU A 225 10.78 19.30 22.66
C GLU A 225 10.62 19.88 24.08
N ARG A 226 9.38 20.03 24.57
CA ARG A 226 9.16 20.52 25.95
C ARG A 226 9.67 19.58 27.04
N HIS A 227 9.85 18.29 26.73
CA HIS A 227 10.26 17.28 27.71
C HIS A 227 11.76 16.96 27.65
N ASP A 228 12.48 17.45 26.63
CA ASP A 228 13.86 17.11 26.38
C ASP A 228 14.58 18.19 25.55
N ASP A 229 15.70 18.71 26.08
CA ASP A 229 16.46 19.83 25.52
C ASP A 229 17.42 19.43 24.37
N ARG A 230 17.25 18.24 23.78
CA ARG A 230 18.03 17.80 22.60
C ARG A 230 17.67 18.60 21.35
N ASP A 231 18.56 18.57 20.37
CA ASP A 231 18.28 19.07 19.02
C ASP A 231 17.37 18.07 18.29
N TRP A 232 16.08 18.41 18.17
CA TRP A 232 15.05 17.54 17.62
C TRP A 232 14.82 17.77 16.14
N SER A 233 14.66 16.68 15.39
CA SER A 233 14.04 16.68 14.07
C SER A 233 12.74 15.87 14.11
N HIS A 234 11.70 16.35 13.44
CA HIS A 234 10.40 15.71 13.44
C HIS A 234 10.02 15.26 12.04
N GLU A 235 9.52 14.02 11.94
CA GLU A 235 9.27 13.34 10.69
C GLU A 235 7.85 12.77 10.67
N LEU A 236 7.13 12.99 9.58
CA LEU A 236 5.84 12.37 9.29
C LEU A 236 6.00 11.43 8.09
N LEU A 237 5.91 10.11 8.33
CA LEU A 237 6.05 9.09 7.32
C LEU A 237 4.68 8.64 6.78
N ILE A 238 4.40 8.91 5.51
CA ILE A 238 3.11 8.60 4.86
C ILE A 238 3.27 7.83 3.54
N GLN A 239 2.16 7.32 3.00
CA GLN A 239 2.11 6.88 1.61
C GLN A 239 2.00 8.09 0.68
N ARG A 240 2.66 8.04 -0.48
CA ARG A 240 2.62 9.16 -1.45
C ARG A 240 1.20 9.46 -1.97
N SER A 241 0.36 8.44 -2.08
CA SER A 241 -1.07 8.58 -2.43
C SER A 241 -1.87 9.43 -1.45
N LYS A 242 -1.38 9.60 -0.22
CA LYS A 242 -2.01 10.42 0.83
C LYS A 242 -1.53 11.87 0.86
N HIS A 243 -0.58 12.25 0.00
CA HIS A 243 -0.05 13.61 -0.03
C HIS A 243 -1.14 14.67 -0.32
N SER A 244 -2.11 14.36 -1.18
CA SER A 244 -3.25 15.27 -1.45
C SER A 244 -4.10 15.52 -0.20
N GLN A 245 -4.28 14.51 0.65
CA GLN A 245 -5.00 14.64 1.91
C GLN A 245 -4.19 15.44 2.93
N LEU A 246 -2.86 15.29 2.93
CA LEU A 246 -1.97 16.13 3.73
C LEU A 246 -2.07 17.60 3.31
N GLN A 247 -2.01 17.87 2.00
CA GLN A 247 -2.19 19.20 1.43
C GLN A 247 -3.56 19.80 1.77
N TYR A 248 -4.63 18.99 1.75
CA TYR A 248 -5.95 19.42 2.19
C TYR A 248 -5.99 19.78 3.68
N THR A 249 -5.25 19.05 4.51
CA THR A 249 -5.23 19.24 5.97
C THR A 249 -4.51 20.50 6.39
N PHE A 250 -3.36 20.79 5.77
CA PHE A 250 -2.46 21.88 6.18
C PHE A 250 -2.52 23.09 5.25
N GLY A 251 -2.99 22.95 4.01
CA GLY A 251 -3.11 24.06 3.07
C GLY A 251 -1.76 24.78 2.89
N ASP A 252 -1.76 26.08 3.19
CA ASP A 252 -0.57 26.93 3.07
C ASP A 252 0.51 26.63 4.13
N GLU A 253 0.19 25.86 5.19
CA GLU A 253 1.16 25.40 6.19
C GLU A 253 2.01 24.23 5.69
N LEU A 254 1.63 23.57 4.59
CA LEU A 254 2.47 22.58 3.93
C LEU A 254 3.31 23.27 2.86
N VAL A 255 4.58 23.52 3.18
CA VAL A 255 5.54 24.19 2.31
C VAL A 255 6.36 23.14 1.56
N GLN A 256 6.56 23.33 0.27
CA GLN A 256 7.48 22.53 -0.54
C GLN A 256 8.61 23.45 -1.05
N PRO A 257 9.74 23.54 -0.32
CA PRO A 257 10.87 24.35 -0.77
C PRO A 257 11.50 23.75 -2.02
N ILE A 258 12.18 24.58 -2.81
CA ILE A 258 12.85 24.15 -4.04
C ILE A 258 13.99 23.21 -3.64
N ASP A 259 14.04 22.03 -4.26
CA ASP A 259 15.04 20.98 -4.01
C ASP A 259 15.05 20.41 -2.59
N GLU A 260 13.99 20.62 -1.80
CA GLU A 260 13.88 20.09 -0.43
C GLU A 260 12.57 19.31 -0.24
N ARG A 261 12.50 18.55 0.87
CA ARG A 261 11.29 17.80 1.22
C ARG A 261 10.19 18.75 1.68
N SER A 262 8.93 18.35 1.49
CA SER A 262 7.80 19.10 2.04
C SER A 262 7.90 19.16 3.57
N VAL A 263 7.60 20.31 4.14
CA VAL A 263 7.64 20.59 5.57
C VAL A 263 6.31 21.17 6.02
N ILE A 264 5.83 20.74 7.19
CA ILE A 264 4.64 21.30 7.85
C ILE A 264 5.11 22.39 8.82
N GLN A 265 4.67 23.62 8.60
CA GLN A 265 4.96 24.81 9.40
C GLN A 265 3.67 25.31 10.09
N ALA A 266 3.28 24.65 11.18
CA ALA A 266 2.03 24.95 11.89
C ALA A 266 2.21 25.96 13.03
N GLY A 267 2.21 27.25 12.67
CA GLY A 267 2.34 28.36 13.62
C GLY A 267 3.68 28.36 14.35
N ASP A 268 3.66 28.39 15.69
CA ASP A 268 4.87 28.35 16.53
C ASP A 268 5.34 26.92 16.85
N SER A 269 4.69 25.89 16.29
CA SER A 269 5.10 24.49 16.51
C SER A 269 6.38 24.17 15.75
N PRO A 270 7.18 23.21 16.22
CA PRO A 270 8.34 22.72 15.48
C PRO A 270 7.97 22.24 14.08
N GLU A 271 8.89 22.46 13.14
CA GLU A 271 8.74 22.00 11.76
C GLU A 271 8.71 20.47 11.69
N VAL A 272 7.82 19.93 10.87
CA VAL A 272 7.73 18.48 10.64
C VAL A 272 8.00 18.18 9.18
N THR A 273 9.09 17.47 8.91
CA THR A 273 9.46 17.02 7.57
C THR A 273 8.58 15.85 7.13
N VAL A 274 8.12 15.88 5.89
CA VAL A 274 7.27 14.83 5.31
C VAL A 274 8.14 13.83 4.56
N ARG A 275 7.92 12.54 4.81
CA ARG A 275 8.61 11.43 4.14
C ARG A 275 7.63 10.44 3.58
N PHE A 276 8.07 9.74 2.53
CA PHE A 276 7.27 8.71 1.91
C PHE A 276 7.81 7.31 2.18
N TRP A 277 6.91 6.33 2.32
CA TRP A 277 7.30 4.92 2.39
C TRP A 277 8.13 4.46 1.18
N GLN A 278 7.94 5.09 0.01
CA GLN A 278 8.80 4.84 -1.15
C GLN A 278 10.28 5.15 -0.86
N ASP A 279 10.56 6.17 -0.03
CA ASP A 279 11.93 6.57 0.30
C ASP A 279 12.57 5.56 1.24
N VAL A 280 11.80 5.04 2.20
CA VAL A 280 12.24 3.93 3.06
C VAL A 280 12.63 2.73 2.22
N SER A 281 11.76 2.30 1.30
CA SER A 281 12.03 1.15 0.42
C SER A 281 13.28 1.37 -0.43
N ARG A 282 13.40 2.55 -1.07
CA ARG A 282 14.54 2.89 -1.92
C ARG A 282 15.86 2.92 -1.15
N VAL A 283 15.88 3.54 0.04
CA VAL A 283 17.07 3.59 0.89
C VAL A 283 17.47 2.16 1.29
N LEU A 284 16.53 1.33 1.73
CA LEU A 284 16.81 -0.06 2.10
C LEU A 284 17.36 -0.86 0.92
N ARG A 285 16.77 -0.74 -0.28
CA ARG A 285 17.29 -1.37 -1.50
C ARG A 285 18.73 -0.96 -1.75
N ARG A 286 19.03 0.34 -1.74
CA ARG A 286 20.39 0.86 -1.96
C ARG A 286 21.37 0.27 -0.96
N LEU A 287 21.05 0.31 0.34
CA LEU A 287 21.93 -0.21 1.39
C LEU A 287 22.18 -1.72 1.29
N LEU A 288 21.17 -2.49 0.87
CA LEU A 288 21.31 -3.92 0.60
C LEU A 288 22.21 -4.18 -0.62
N SER A 289 21.94 -3.51 -1.75
CA SER A 289 22.72 -3.66 -2.98
C SER A 289 24.17 -3.21 -2.82
N GLU A 290 24.44 -2.21 -1.98
CA GLU A 290 25.80 -1.72 -1.71
C GLU A 290 26.48 -2.44 -0.53
N GLY A 291 25.76 -3.27 0.23
CA GLY A 291 26.30 -3.98 1.39
C GLY A 291 26.74 -3.06 2.53
N GLN A 292 26.09 -1.89 2.69
CA GLN A 292 26.47 -0.89 3.70
C GLN A 292 26.12 -1.29 5.14
N GLU A 293 25.23 -2.27 5.32
CA GLU A 293 24.90 -2.86 6.61
C GLU A 293 25.35 -4.33 6.61
N SER A 294 26.26 -4.69 7.51
CA SER A 294 26.89 -6.02 7.52
C SER A 294 26.16 -7.08 8.36
N ASP A 295 25.19 -6.66 9.18
CA ASP A 295 24.44 -7.59 10.03
C ASP A 295 23.42 -8.40 9.23
N SER A 296 23.52 -9.72 9.25
CA SER A 296 22.68 -10.60 8.44
C SER A 296 21.22 -10.62 8.87
N HIS A 297 20.93 -10.39 10.16
CA HIS A 297 19.56 -10.27 10.65
C HIS A 297 18.91 -8.98 10.18
N TRP A 298 19.67 -7.88 10.20
CA TRP A 298 19.26 -6.60 9.63
C TRP A 298 18.98 -6.75 8.13
N GLN A 299 19.90 -7.35 7.37
CA GLN A 299 19.77 -7.54 5.92
C GLN A 299 18.51 -8.35 5.56
N ALA A 300 18.28 -9.48 6.24
CA ALA A 300 17.07 -10.29 6.03
C ALA A 300 15.78 -9.55 6.40
N SER A 301 15.80 -8.78 7.49
CA SER A 301 14.65 -8.00 7.92
C SER A 301 14.36 -6.85 6.96
N ALA A 302 15.40 -6.21 6.43
CA ALA A 302 15.31 -5.13 5.45
C ALA A 302 14.78 -5.63 4.11
N TYR A 303 15.31 -6.75 3.61
CA TYR A 303 14.86 -7.39 2.37
C TYR A 303 13.35 -7.66 2.39
N LEU A 304 12.90 -8.32 3.47
CA LEU A 304 11.49 -8.65 3.65
C LEU A 304 10.63 -7.40 3.81
N PHE A 305 11.13 -6.36 4.46
CA PHE A 305 10.41 -5.11 4.62
C PHE A 305 10.25 -4.34 3.30
N VAL A 306 11.28 -4.32 2.45
CA VAL A 306 11.22 -3.78 1.09
C VAL A 306 10.10 -4.46 0.31
N THR A 307 10.08 -5.81 0.26
CA THR A 307 9.04 -6.58 -0.43
C THR A 307 7.64 -6.17 0.06
N LEU A 308 7.45 -6.04 1.38
CA LEU A 308 6.15 -5.73 1.97
C LEU A 308 5.72 -4.28 1.70
N ILE A 309 6.63 -3.30 1.81
CA ILE A 309 6.33 -1.90 1.49
C ILE A 309 5.88 -1.82 0.03
N GLU A 310 6.66 -2.39 -0.88
CA GLU A 310 6.41 -2.29 -2.31
C GLU A 310 5.08 -2.94 -2.70
N GLN A 311 4.81 -4.13 -2.19
CA GLN A 311 3.60 -4.86 -2.61
C GLN A 311 2.34 -4.44 -1.86
N ARG A 312 2.44 -4.10 -0.56
CA ARG A 312 1.25 -3.79 0.26
C ARG A 312 0.97 -2.31 0.41
N LEU A 313 2.01 -1.46 0.47
CA LEU A 313 1.83 -0.01 0.61
C LEU A 313 1.89 0.72 -0.73
N LEU A 314 2.73 0.27 -1.66
CA LEU A 314 2.87 0.90 -2.99
C LEU A 314 2.07 0.18 -4.08
N GLY A 315 1.60 -1.04 -3.80
CA GLY A 315 0.77 -1.84 -4.72
C GLY A 315 1.55 -2.45 -5.89
N PHE A 316 2.87 -2.48 -5.84
CA PHE A 316 3.70 -2.94 -6.97
C PHE A 316 3.44 -4.40 -7.32
N HIS A 317 3.58 -4.70 -8.61
CA HIS A 317 3.50 -6.04 -9.16
C HIS A 317 4.81 -6.80 -8.95
N PRO A 318 4.76 -8.04 -8.45
CA PRO A 318 5.87 -8.96 -8.47
C PRO A 318 6.15 -9.42 -9.90
N VAL A 319 7.37 -9.91 -10.13
CA VAL A 319 7.83 -10.36 -11.46
C VAL A 319 6.95 -11.47 -12.03
N SER A 320 6.41 -12.36 -11.17
CA SER A 320 5.55 -13.48 -11.57
C SER A 320 4.28 -13.06 -12.32
N ASP A 321 3.73 -11.88 -12.00
CA ASP A 321 2.52 -11.37 -12.66
C ASP A 321 2.77 -11.06 -14.14
N LEU A 322 3.97 -10.58 -14.45
CA LEU A 322 4.33 -10.13 -15.80
C LEU A 322 4.76 -11.29 -16.70
N CYS A 323 5.46 -12.29 -16.14
CA CYS A 323 5.84 -13.50 -16.89
C CYS A 323 4.62 -14.29 -17.38
N THR A 324 3.49 -14.23 -16.67
CA THR A 324 2.26 -14.92 -17.05
C THR A 324 1.58 -14.25 -18.26
N ALA A 325 1.82 -12.95 -18.48
CA ALA A 325 1.27 -12.21 -19.61
C ALA A 325 1.96 -12.51 -20.97
N GLU A 326 3.21 -12.97 -20.97
CA GLU A 326 3.97 -13.27 -22.21
C GLU A 326 3.58 -14.58 -22.89
N ALA A 327 2.99 -15.53 -22.16
CA ALA A 327 2.83 -16.91 -22.63
C ALA A 327 1.86 -17.10 -23.81
N GLY A 328 1.12 -16.05 -24.22
CA GLY A 328 0.25 -16.07 -25.41
C GLY A 328 -0.94 -17.04 -25.35
N ASP A 329 -1.01 -17.89 -24.34
CA ASP A 329 -2.22 -18.60 -23.96
C ASP A 329 -3.14 -17.58 -23.32
N ARG A 330 -4.30 -17.36 -23.96
CA ARG A 330 -5.42 -16.51 -23.53
C ARG A 330 -5.25 -16.10 -22.07
N ILE A 331 -4.82 -14.86 -21.85
CA ILE A 331 -4.80 -14.24 -20.53
C ILE A 331 -6.14 -14.58 -19.91
N ALA A 332 -6.16 -15.53 -18.97
CA ALA A 332 -7.40 -15.91 -18.31
C ALA A 332 -7.92 -14.61 -17.70
N GLY A 333 -9.21 -14.28 -17.84
CA GLY A 333 -9.73 -12.96 -17.46
C GLY A 333 -9.32 -12.49 -16.06
N MET A 334 -8.96 -13.42 -15.16
CA MET A 334 -8.39 -13.15 -13.84
C MET A 334 -7.01 -12.45 -13.84
N ASP A 335 -6.11 -12.74 -14.78
CA ASP A 335 -4.75 -12.19 -14.81
C ASP A 335 -4.73 -10.76 -15.38
N LEU A 336 -5.60 -10.46 -16.34
CA LEU A 336 -5.76 -9.10 -16.87
C LEU A 336 -6.35 -8.16 -15.81
N HIS A 337 -7.32 -8.64 -15.03
CA HIS A 337 -7.89 -7.86 -13.94
C HIS A 337 -6.85 -7.47 -12.88
N GLN A 338 -5.89 -8.36 -12.57
CA GLN A 338 -4.81 -8.04 -11.64
C GLN A 338 -3.88 -6.97 -12.21
N LEU A 339 -3.46 -7.09 -13.47
CA LEU A 339 -2.61 -6.10 -14.16
C LEU A 339 -3.31 -4.75 -14.36
N THR A 340 -4.65 -4.71 -14.42
CA THR A 340 -5.42 -3.46 -14.57
C THR A 340 -5.72 -2.75 -13.25
N ALA A 341 -5.54 -3.42 -12.11
CA ALA A 341 -5.91 -2.86 -10.81
C ALA A 341 -4.89 -1.83 -10.28
N VAL A 342 -3.66 -1.84 -10.83
CA VAL A 342 -2.59 -0.93 -10.42
C VAL A 342 -1.98 -0.29 -11.65
N ASP A 343 -1.88 1.03 -11.62
CA ASP A 343 -1.21 1.82 -12.65
C ASP A 343 0.31 1.49 -12.68
N PRO A 344 0.83 0.85 -13.75
CA PRO A 344 2.23 0.47 -13.84
C PRO A 344 3.16 1.70 -13.87
N THR A 345 2.65 2.89 -14.20
CA THR A 345 3.41 4.14 -14.26
C THR A 345 4.10 4.45 -12.94
N ALA A 346 3.43 4.22 -11.80
CA ALA A 346 4.00 4.48 -10.48
C ALA A 346 5.21 3.58 -10.20
N GLN A 347 5.11 2.29 -10.55
CA GLN A 347 6.20 1.32 -10.41
C GLN A 347 7.34 1.61 -11.39
N ILE A 348 7.04 1.93 -12.65
CA ILE A 348 8.04 2.35 -13.65
C ILE A 348 8.83 3.56 -13.15
N LYS A 349 8.14 4.60 -12.68
CA LYS A 349 8.78 5.82 -12.14
C LYS A 349 9.66 5.49 -10.93
N TYR A 350 9.20 4.61 -10.05
CA TYR A 350 9.96 4.15 -8.90
C TYR A 350 11.23 3.39 -9.32
N LEU A 351 11.11 2.37 -10.18
CA LEU A 351 12.25 1.56 -10.61
C LEU A 351 13.29 2.38 -11.38
N ARG A 352 12.86 3.35 -12.20
CA ARG A 352 13.78 4.31 -12.84
C ARG A 352 14.62 5.07 -11.80
N ARG A 353 14.00 5.54 -10.71
CA ARG A 353 14.71 6.23 -9.61
C ARG A 353 15.65 5.32 -8.84
N VAL A 354 15.27 4.04 -8.66
CA VAL A 354 16.17 3.04 -8.07
C VAL A 354 17.42 2.86 -8.93
N LEU A 355 17.27 2.86 -10.26
CA LEU A 355 18.38 2.66 -11.20
C LEU A 355 19.26 3.89 -11.44
N THR A 356 18.73 5.11 -11.30
CA THR A 356 19.51 6.33 -11.59
C THR A 356 20.24 6.89 -10.38
N GLU A 357 20.03 6.34 -9.18
CA GLU A 357 20.54 6.86 -7.90
C GLU A 357 20.24 8.35 -7.64
N GLU A 358 19.39 8.98 -8.46
CA GLU A 358 19.04 10.39 -8.32
C GLU A 358 18.14 10.58 -7.10
N ASP A 359 18.74 11.05 -6.00
CA ASP A 359 18.07 11.64 -4.82
C ASP A 359 17.40 12.97 -5.21
N THR A 360 16.61 13.01 -6.29
CA THR A 360 15.79 14.19 -6.61
C THR A 360 14.54 14.17 -5.74
N HIS A 361 14.38 15.19 -4.89
CA HIS A 361 13.26 15.37 -3.96
C HIS A 361 11.89 15.67 -4.63
N GLU A 362 11.64 15.16 -5.83
CA GLU A 362 10.43 15.41 -6.64
C GLU A 362 9.25 14.43 -6.39
#